data_AF-A0A484DBP3-F1
#
_entry.id   AF-A0A484DBP3-F1
#
_cell.length_a   1.000
_cell.length_b   1.000
_cell.length_c   1.000
_cell.angle_alpha   90.00
_cell.angle_beta   90.00
_cell.angle_gamma   90.00
#
_symmetry.space_group_name_H-M   'P 1'
#
loop_
_entity.id
_entity.type
_entity.pdbx_description
1 polymer ?
#
loop_
_entity_poly.entity_id
_entity_poly.type
_entity_poly.pdbx_seq_one_letter_code
_entity_poly.pdbx_strand_id
1 'polypeptide(L)'
;MNRIAGVLRRTFGIARDHVGTDTLGNKYYLIPEQKTWTGRLVRAKRMVVAANPNEYEYIEGSIPMEWDAWIRGRRKEPPSVEELLKNDSYREHIKLKAKEVEEKELALQAKEYEEGLVATPAKTVAKGHAATTSFGKQEISEDPTSTANTFQPGSWMPNPKK
;
A
#
# COMPACT_ATOMS: atom_id res chain seq x y z
N MET A 1 -9.77 35.09 23.45
CA MET A 1 -9.02 34.99 22.18
C MET A 1 -7.53 35.14 22.46
N ASN A 2 -6.76 34.08 22.26
CA ASN A 2 -5.37 33.91 22.72
C ASN A 2 -4.40 34.97 22.16
N ARG A 3 -4.12 36.02 22.96
CA ARG A 3 -3.14 37.07 22.62
C ARG A 3 -1.71 36.53 22.48
N ILE A 4 -1.37 35.48 23.24
CA ILE A 4 -0.05 34.84 23.25
C ILE A 4 0.26 34.15 21.91
N ALA A 5 -0.73 33.50 21.31
CA ALA A 5 -0.57 32.85 20.01
C ALA A 5 -0.30 33.87 18.88
N GLY A 6 -0.82 35.10 19.00
CA GLY A 6 -0.57 36.18 18.04
C GLY A 6 0.88 36.69 18.07
N VAL A 7 1.52 36.71 19.24
CA VAL A 7 2.91 37.13 19.41
C VAL A 7 3.87 36.07 18.85
N LEU A 8 3.62 34.79 19.16
CA LEU A 8 4.43 33.67 18.65
C LEU A 8 4.40 33.56 17.12
N ARG A 9 3.25 33.84 16.47
CA ARG A 9 3.11 33.91 15.00
C ARG A 9 3.98 35.01 14.37
N ARG A 10 4.26 36.07 15.12
CA ARG A 10 5.02 37.23 14.65
C ARG A 10 6.52 37.02 14.75
N THR A 11 6.99 36.30 15.77
CA THR A 11 8.41 36.18 16.10
C THR A 11 9.05 34.85 15.67
N PHE A 12 8.32 33.73 15.65
CA PHE A 12 8.90 32.40 15.41
C PHE A 12 8.46 31.71 14.11
N GLY A 13 7.73 32.42 13.23
CA GLY A 13 7.26 31.87 11.96
C GLY A 13 5.89 31.20 12.05
N ILE A 14 5.66 30.16 11.23
CA ILE A 14 4.34 29.52 11.04
C ILE A 14 3.94 28.77 12.30
N ALA A 15 2.95 29.28 13.03
CA ALA A 15 2.38 28.60 14.19
C ALA A 15 1.58 27.36 13.75
N ARG A 16 1.72 26.27 14.51
CA ARG A 16 1.06 24.99 14.26
C ARG A 16 0.34 24.57 15.54
N ASP A 17 -0.90 24.14 15.41
CA ASP A 17 -1.71 23.65 16.52
C ASP A 17 -1.64 22.11 16.54
N HIS A 18 -1.23 21.53 17.68
CA HIS A 18 -1.19 20.08 17.84
C HIS A 18 -2.61 19.53 17.99
N VAL A 19 -2.98 18.61 17.11
CA VAL A 19 -4.35 18.05 17.06
C VAL A 19 -4.42 16.71 17.77
N GLY A 20 -3.45 15.83 17.54
CA GLY A 20 -3.47 14.51 18.14
C GLY A 20 -2.29 13.64 17.72
N THR A 21 -2.24 12.47 18.34
CA THR A 21 -1.24 11.44 18.08
C THR A 21 -1.93 10.14 17.75
N ASP A 22 -1.31 9.38 16.86
CA ASP A 22 -1.77 8.07 16.45
C ASP A 22 -1.15 6.93 17.29
N THR A 23 -1.67 5.70 17.16
CA THR A 23 -1.17 4.46 17.77
C THR A 23 0.29 4.18 17.39
N LEU A 24 0.70 4.58 16.19
CA LEU A 24 2.09 4.49 15.70
C LEU A 24 3.01 5.61 16.22
N GLY A 25 2.48 6.54 17.02
CA GLY A 25 3.23 7.67 17.58
C GLY A 25 3.39 8.88 16.64
N ASN A 26 2.78 8.83 15.45
CA ASN A 26 2.79 9.96 14.51
C ASN A 26 2.01 11.14 15.09
N LYS A 27 2.54 12.36 14.91
CA LYS A 27 1.95 13.59 15.46
C LYS A 27 1.32 14.42 14.35
N TYR A 28 0.09 14.88 14.58
CA TYR A 28 -0.69 15.61 13.59
C TYR A 28 -0.89 17.05 14.03
N TYR A 29 -0.70 17.97 13.08
CA TYR A 29 -0.81 19.40 13.32
C TYR A 29 -1.72 20.07 12.29
N LEU A 30 -2.46 21.06 12.76
CA LEU A 30 -3.21 21.99 11.93
C LEU A 30 -2.44 23.31 11.85
N ILE A 31 -2.14 23.74 10.62
CA ILE A 31 -1.61 25.07 10.36
C ILE A 31 -2.81 25.95 10.02
N PRO A 32 -3.24 26.86 10.91
CA PRO A 32 -4.29 27.83 10.60
C PRO A 32 -3.80 28.87 9.58
N GLU A 33 -4.75 29.50 8.88
CA GLU A 33 -4.43 30.63 8.01
C GLU A 33 -3.74 31.74 8.80
N GLN A 34 -2.58 32.18 8.30
CA GLN A 34 -1.79 33.22 8.93
C GLN A 34 -0.96 33.96 7.89
N LYS A 35 -0.68 35.23 8.18
CA LYS A 35 0.26 36.04 7.41
C LYS A 35 1.64 35.90 8.04
N THR A 36 2.64 35.53 7.25
CA THR A 36 4.02 35.57 7.70
C THR A 36 4.46 37.01 7.93
N TRP A 37 5.57 37.19 8.67
CA TRP A 37 6.21 38.50 8.82
C TRP A 37 6.50 39.17 7.47
N THR A 38 6.82 38.38 6.44
CA THR A 38 7.06 38.82 5.05
C THR A 38 5.79 39.13 4.26
N GLY A 39 4.61 39.10 4.89
CA GLY A 39 3.33 39.42 4.25
C GLY A 39 2.73 38.31 3.37
N ARG A 40 3.41 37.16 3.24
CA ARG A 40 2.89 36.00 2.48
C ARG A 40 1.73 35.36 3.25
N LEU A 41 0.62 35.15 2.56
CA LEU A 41 -0.53 34.43 3.12
C LEU A 41 -0.26 32.93 3.07
N VAL A 42 -0.19 32.30 4.24
CA VAL A 42 -0.11 30.84 4.38
C VAL A 42 -1.53 30.33 4.52
N ARG A 43 -1.95 29.50 3.55
CA ARG A 43 -3.25 28.82 3.57
C ARG A 43 -3.30 27.78 4.68
N ALA A 44 -4.50 27.48 5.17
CA ALA A 44 -4.67 26.41 6.12
C ALA A 44 -4.19 25.07 5.52
N LYS A 45 -3.34 24.35 6.25
CA LYS A 45 -2.82 23.06 5.83
C LYS A 45 -2.76 22.10 7.01
N ARG A 46 -3.03 20.83 6.74
CA ARG A 46 -2.86 19.73 7.68
C ARG A 46 -1.51 19.07 7.43
N MET A 47 -0.80 18.73 8.49
CA MET A 47 0.52 18.14 8.36
C MET A 47 0.74 17.02 9.38
N VAL A 48 1.59 16.08 8.99
CA VAL A 48 2.04 14.97 9.83
C VAL A 48 3.54 15.12 10.09
N VAL A 49 3.93 14.80 11.32
CA VAL A 49 5.34 14.58 11.69
C VAL A 49 5.44 13.11 12.07
N ALA A 50 6.24 12.38 11.31
CA ALA A 50 6.46 10.95 11.57
C ALA A 50 7.10 10.76 12.95
N ALA A 51 6.76 9.67 13.62
CA ALA A 51 7.41 9.29 14.88
C ALA A 51 8.88 8.92 14.66
N ASN A 52 9.18 8.30 13.52
CA ASN A 52 10.53 7.85 13.18
C ASN A 52 11.36 9.05 12.67
N PRO A 53 12.61 9.18 13.13
CA PRO A 53 13.49 10.27 12.71
C PRO A 53 13.97 10.14 11.26
N ASN A 54 13.97 8.91 10.72
CA ASN A 54 14.45 8.61 9.38
C ASN A 54 13.30 8.68 8.37
N GLU A 55 13.32 9.71 7.51
CA GLU A 55 12.29 9.92 6.48
C GLU A 55 12.21 8.77 5.45
N TYR A 56 13.33 8.07 5.20
CA TYR A 56 13.40 6.97 4.24
C TYR A 56 12.74 5.68 4.75
N GLU A 57 12.42 5.58 6.04
CA GLU A 57 11.71 4.44 6.61
C GLU A 57 10.19 4.57 6.48
N TYR A 58 9.71 5.63 5.79
CA TYR A 58 8.30 5.78 5.49
C TYR A 58 7.84 4.71 4.49
N ILE A 59 7.07 3.75 4.98
CA ILE A 59 6.41 2.74 4.16
C ILE A 59 4.97 3.19 3.91
N GLU A 60 4.46 2.91 2.69
CA GLU A 60 3.04 3.08 2.36
C GLU A 60 2.18 2.26 3.34
N GLY A 61 1.36 2.93 4.14
CA GLY A 61 0.58 2.32 5.24
C GLY A 61 1.06 2.65 6.65
N SER A 62 2.12 3.44 6.80
CA SER A 62 2.59 3.99 8.09
C SER A 62 1.67 5.07 8.69
N ILE A 63 0.65 5.52 7.94
CA ILE A 63 -0.39 6.43 8.40
C ILE A 63 -1.73 5.67 8.39
N PRO A 64 -2.48 5.64 9.50
CA PRO A 64 -3.82 5.06 9.51
C PRO A 64 -4.75 5.79 8.55
N MET A 65 -5.71 5.05 8.02
CA MET A 65 -6.61 5.53 6.98
C MET A 65 -7.45 6.74 7.41
N GLU A 66 -7.80 6.80 8.68
CA GLU A 66 -8.64 7.84 9.28
C GLU A 66 -7.89 9.17 9.33
N TRP A 67 -6.63 9.13 9.75
CA TRP A 67 -5.74 10.27 9.77
C TRP A 67 -5.36 10.73 8.37
N ASP A 68 -5.15 9.78 7.45
CA ASP A 68 -4.89 10.05 6.05
C ASP A 68 -6.09 10.73 5.36
N ALA A 69 -7.31 10.27 5.64
CA ALA A 69 -8.54 10.92 5.19
C ALA A 69 -8.70 12.35 5.74
N TRP A 70 -8.30 12.57 6.99
CA TRP A 70 -8.25 13.91 7.58
C TRP A 70 -7.18 14.78 6.90
N ILE A 71 -5.94 14.35 6.73
CA ILE A 71 -4.89 15.15 6.07
C ILE A 71 -5.31 15.57 4.66
N ARG A 72 -5.94 14.66 3.91
CA ARG A 72 -6.40 14.92 2.54
C ARG A 72 -7.64 15.81 2.43
N GLY A 73 -8.26 16.19 3.55
CA GLY A 73 -9.45 17.05 3.51
C GLY A 73 -10.77 16.29 3.35
N ARG A 74 -10.77 14.95 3.30
CA ARG A 74 -12.01 14.16 3.17
C ARG A 74 -12.85 14.24 4.44
N ARG A 75 -12.20 14.28 5.61
CA ARG A 75 -12.83 14.50 6.92
C ARG A 75 -12.57 15.92 7.42
N LYS A 76 -13.54 16.55 8.07
CA LYS A 76 -13.36 17.88 8.69
C LYS A 76 -12.73 17.76 10.09
N GLU A 77 -13.30 16.88 10.91
CA GLU A 77 -12.86 16.59 12.27
C GLU A 77 -11.73 15.54 12.27
N PRO A 78 -10.76 15.64 13.19
CA PRO A 78 -9.75 14.60 13.39
C PRO A 78 -10.39 13.32 13.95
N PRO A 79 -9.79 12.14 13.70
CA PRO A 79 -10.29 10.90 14.26
C PRO A 79 -10.10 10.83 15.78
N SER A 80 -11.00 10.10 16.45
CA SER A 80 -10.88 9.78 17.88
C SER A 80 -10.00 8.55 18.08
N VAL A 81 -9.31 8.49 19.22
CA VAL A 81 -8.47 7.34 19.60
C VAL A 81 -9.30 6.05 19.70
N GLU A 82 -10.53 6.16 20.20
CA GLU A 82 -11.46 5.02 20.30
C GLU A 82 -11.88 4.50 18.92
N GLU A 83 -12.05 5.39 17.94
CA GLU A 83 -12.39 5.02 16.57
C GLU A 83 -11.24 4.22 15.93
N LEU A 84 -10.00 4.67 16.13
CA LEU A 84 -8.80 3.99 15.64
C LEU A 84 -8.70 2.58 16.20
N LEU A 85 -8.83 2.41 17.52
CA LEU A 85 -8.76 1.10 18.17
C LEU A 85 -9.87 0.15 17.68
N LYS A 86 -11.10 0.67 17.51
CA LYS A 86 -12.21 -0.11 16.97
C LYS A 86 -11.92 -0.58 15.56
N ASN A 87 -11.41 0.31 14.70
CA ASN A 87 -11.11 -0.04 13.31
C ASN A 87 -9.95 -1.04 13.20
N ASP A 88 -8.93 -0.93 14.05
CA ASP A 88 -7.84 -1.90 14.11
C ASP A 88 -8.36 -3.29 14.50
N SER A 89 -9.17 -3.38 15.55
CA SER A 89 -9.80 -4.65 15.95
C SER A 89 -10.68 -5.23 14.84
N TYR A 90 -11.43 -4.38 14.13
CA TYR A 90 -12.28 -4.78 13.02
C TYR A 90 -11.46 -5.35 11.86
N ARG A 91 -10.31 -4.75 11.53
CA ARG A 91 -9.39 -5.26 10.50
C ARG A 91 -8.85 -6.63 10.87
N GLU A 92 -8.43 -6.83 12.12
CA GLU A 92 -7.97 -8.14 12.59
C GLU A 92 -9.08 -9.20 12.52
N HIS A 93 -10.31 -8.85 12.92
CA HIS A 93 -11.45 -9.75 12.80
C HIS A 93 -11.77 -10.14 11.35
N ILE A 94 -11.67 -9.21 10.40
CA ILE A 94 -11.86 -9.52 8.98
C ILE A 94 -10.78 -10.49 8.49
N LYS A 95 -9.51 -10.26 8.87
CA LYS A 95 -8.41 -11.15 8.47
C LYS A 95 -8.64 -12.58 8.96
N LEU A 96 -9.09 -12.75 10.21
CA LEU A 96 -9.42 -14.07 10.76
C LEU A 96 -10.56 -14.73 9.98
N LYS A 97 -11.67 -14.01 9.77
CA LYS A 97 -12.82 -14.52 9.00
C LYS A 97 -12.46 -14.86 7.56
N ALA A 98 -11.59 -14.07 6.92
CA ALA A 98 -11.13 -14.33 5.56
C ALA A 98 -10.37 -15.66 5.48
N LYS A 99 -9.46 -15.92 6.43
CA LYS A 99 -8.75 -17.21 6.54
C LYS A 99 -9.71 -18.37 6.77
N GLU A 100 -10.68 -18.22 7.66
CA GLU A 100 -11.68 -19.26 7.91
C GLU A 100 -12.52 -19.58 6.67
N VAL A 101 -12.83 -18.57 5.85
CA VAL A 101 -13.56 -18.75 4.59
C VAL A 101 -12.68 -19.45 3.56
N GLU A 102 -11.42 -19.03 3.42
CA GLU A 102 -10.44 -19.65 2.53
C GLU A 102 -10.22 -21.14 2.86
N GLU A 103 -10.07 -21.49 4.13
CA GLU A 103 -9.93 -22.88 4.58
C GLU A 103 -11.18 -23.73 4.26
N LYS A 104 -12.37 -23.15 4.46
CA LYS A 104 -13.64 -23.81 4.11
C LYS A 104 -13.77 -24.02 2.61
N GLU A 105 -13.39 -23.02 1.81
CA GLU A 105 -13.42 -23.10 0.35
C GLU A 105 -12.45 -24.16 -0.16
N LEU A 106 -11.22 -24.21 0.37
CA LEU A 106 -10.23 -25.24 0.04
C LEU A 106 -10.73 -26.65 0.42
N ALA A 107 -11.37 -26.80 1.57
CA ALA A 107 -11.92 -28.09 2.00
C ALA A 107 -13.11 -28.53 1.12
N LEU A 108 -13.96 -27.60 0.68
CA LEU A 108 -15.03 -27.88 -0.26
C LEU A 108 -14.48 -28.27 -1.64
N GLN A 109 -13.50 -27.50 -2.14
CA GLN A 109 -12.83 -27.79 -3.39
C GLN A 109 -12.15 -29.18 -3.38
N ALA A 110 -11.56 -29.59 -2.25
CA ALA A 110 -10.97 -30.92 -2.09
C ALA A 110 -12.03 -32.03 -2.17
N LYS A 111 -13.22 -31.83 -1.58
CA LYS A 111 -14.33 -32.78 -1.68
C LYS A 111 -14.90 -32.86 -3.09
N GLU A 112 -15.12 -31.72 -3.73
CA GLU A 112 -15.59 -31.65 -5.12
C GLU A 112 -14.61 -32.32 -6.09
N TYR A 113 -13.32 -32.26 -5.77
CA TYR A 113 -12.28 -32.99 -6.48
C TYR A 113 -12.38 -34.51 -6.28
N GLU A 114 -12.55 -34.98 -5.03
CA GLU A 114 -12.76 -36.41 -4.73
C GLU A 114 -14.03 -36.96 -5.41
N GLU A 115 -15.09 -36.16 -5.49
CA GLU A 115 -16.34 -36.49 -6.17
C GLU A 115 -16.25 -36.40 -7.70
N GLY A 116 -15.15 -35.86 -8.24
CA GLY A 116 -14.91 -35.71 -9.68
C GLY A 116 -15.78 -34.65 -10.36
N LEU A 117 -16.40 -33.75 -9.58
CA LEU A 117 -17.23 -32.66 -10.09
C LEU A 117 -16.40 -31.49 -10.63
N VAL A 118 -15.20 -31.30 -10.09
CA VAL A 118 -14.28 -30.23 -10.48
C VAL A 118 -12.98 -30.83 -11.04
N ALA A 119 -12.65 -30.48 -12.28
CA ALA A 119 -11.38 -30.84 -12.88
C ALA A 119 -10.23 -30.15 -12.14
N THR A 120 -9.11 -30.86 -11.94
CA THR A 120 -7.88 -30.17 -11.48
C THR A 120 -7.60 -29.01 -12.44
N PRO A 121 -7.14 -27.84 -11.96
CA PRO A 121 -6.33 -27.00 -12.81
C PRO A 121 -5.10 -27.85 -13.10
N ALA A 122 -5.17 -28.65 -14.16
CA ALA A 122 -3.99 -29.27 -14.72
C ALA A 122 -2.98 -28.13 -14.78
N LYS A 123 -1.81 -28.29 -14.16
CA LYS A 123 -0.66 -27.47 -14.51
C LYS A 123 -0.45 -27.74 -15.99
N THR A 124 -1.15 -27.01 -16.84
CA THR A 124 -1.08 -27.16 -18.27
C THR A 124 0.30 -26.64 -18.61
N VAL A 125 1.28 -27.54 -18.59
CA VAL A 125 2.50 -27.42 -19.38
C VAL A 125 2.05 -27.64 -20.83
N ALA A 126 1.16 -26.79 -21.32
CA ALA A 126 0.79 -26.74 -22.71
C ALA A 126 1.99 -26.12 -23.42
N LYS A 127 2.96 -26.95 -23.79
CA LYS A 127 4.07 -26.52 -24.63
C LYS A 127 3.54 -26.49 -26.07
N GLY A 128 2.98 -25.35 -26.49
CA GLY A 128 2.37 -25.17 -27.80
C GLY A 128 2.07 -23.71 -28.12
N HIS A 129 1.73 -23.44 -29.39
CA HIS A 129 1.53 -22.10 -29.98
C HIS A 129 0.57 -21.16 -29.22
N ALA A 130 -0.30 -21.67 -28.36
CA ALA A 130 -1.34 -20.91 -27.66
C ALA A 130 -1.07 -20.69 -26.15
N ALA A 131 0.04 -21.19 -25.60
CA ALA A 131 0.21 -21.31 -24.15
C ALA A 131 1.49 -20.66 -23.60
N THR A 132 2.12 -19.77 -24.36
CA THR A 132 3.22 -18.94 -23.84
C THR A 132 2.66 -17.68 -23.16
N THR A 133 2.53 -17.67 -21.84
CA THR A 133 2.52 -16.40 -21.09
C THR A 133 3.97 -15.97 -20.86
N SER A 134 4.70 -15.62 -21.93
CA SER A 134 6.07 -15.14 -21.84
C SER A 134 6.11 -13.64 -21.49
N PHE A 135 5.53 -13.27 -20.35
CA PHE A 135 5.75 -11.94 -19.78
C PHE A 135 6.87 -12.03 -18.74
N GLY A 136 8.09 -11.67 -19.15
CA GLY A 136 9.18 -11.35 -18.22
C GLY A 136 10.31 -12.37 -18.04
N LYS A 137 10.31 -13.53 -18.71
CA LYS A 137 11.50 -14.41 -18.77
C LYS A 137 11.74 -14.92 -20.18
N GLN A 138 12.78 -14.39 -20.83
CA GLN A 138 13.37 -15.02 -22.02
C GLN A 138 14.22 -16.20 -21.53
N GLU A 139 13.62 -17.39 -21.47
CA GLU A 139 14.42 -18.61 -21.36
C GLU A 139 15.14 -18.79 -22.70
N ILE A 140 16.47 -18.67 -22.68
CA ILE A 140 17.31 -18.81 -23.85
C ILE A 140 17.33 -20.30 -24.21
N SER A 141 16.66 -20.68 -25.30
CA SER A 141 16.63 -22.06 -25.82
C SER A 141 17.65 -22.27 -26.94
N GLU A 142 18.18 -23.49 -27.04
CA GLU A 142 19.03 -23.93 -28.16
C GLU A 142 18.24 -24.04 -29.46
N ASP A 143 16.96 -24.44 -29.38
CA ASP A 143 16.10 -24.61 -30.54
C ASP A 143 15.50 -23.28 -31.02
N PRO A 144 15.44 -23.02 -32.34
CA PRO A 144 14.83 -21.81 -32.89
C PRO A 144 13.31 -21.82 -32.67
N THR A 145 12.74 -20.64 -32.37
CA THR A 145 11.30 -20.47 -32.15
C THR A 145 10.73 -19.42 -33.10
N SER A 146 9.65 -19.74 -33.82
CA SER A 146 8.94 -18.80 -34.69
C SER A 146 7.58 -18.43 -34.09
N THR A 147 7.37 -17.15 -33.78
CA THR A 147 6.09 -16.61 -33.30
C THR A 147 5.51 -15.68 -34.35
N ALA A 148 4.45 -16.12 -35.04
CA ALA A 148 3.78 -15.38 -36.12
C ALA A 148 4.77 -14.77 -37.13
N ASN A 149 5.02 -13.46 -37.06
CA ASN A 149 5.92 -12.72 -37.97
C ASN A 149 7.32 -12.48 -37.39
N THR A 150 7.65 -13.04 -36.22
CA THR A 150 8.94 -12.83 -35.55
C THR A 150 9.63 -14.18 -35.32
N PHE A 151 10.71 -14.38 -36.06
CA PHE A 151 11.62 -15.51 -35.88
C PHE A 151 12.67 -15.17 -34.81
N GLN A 152 12.78 -15.98 -33.77
CA GLN A 152 13.85 -15.89 -32.76
C GLN A 152 14.82 -17.05 -33.00
N PRO A 153 16.07 -16.76 -33.44
CA PRO A 153 17.08 -17.81 -33.60
C PRO A 153 17.45 -18.38 -32.22
N GLY A 154 17.66 -19.70 -32.16
CA GLY A 154 18.17 -20.36 -30.95
C GLY A 154 19.60 -19.92 -30.65
N SER A 155 19.96 -19.85 -29.37
CA SER A 155 21.31 -19.48 -28.93
C SER A 155 22.15 -20.74 -28.74
N TRP A 156 23.28 -20.82 -29.45
CA TRP A 156 24.21 -21.94 -29.30
C TRP A 156 24.83 -21.94 -27.89
N MET A 157 24.69 -23.05 -27.15
CA MET A 157 25.33 -23.24 -25.85
C MET A 157 26.53 -24.20 -25.99
N PRO A 158 27.75 -23.79 -25.61
CA PRO A 158 28.89 -24.70 -25.64
C PRO A 158 28.71 -25.80 -24.59
N ASN A 159 28.71 -27.05 -25.04
CA ASN A 159 28.62 -28.21 -24.17
C ASN A 159 29.86 -28.25 -23.23
N PRO A 160 29.71 -28.19 -21.90
CA PRO A 160 30.84 -28.36 -20.99
C PRO A 160 31.29 -29.82 -21.10
N LYS A 161 32.42 -30.04 -21.79
CA LYS A 161 33.03 -31.36 -21.93
C LYS A 161 33.24 -31.98 -20.55
N LYS A 162 32.84 -33.26 -20.42
CA LYS A 162 33.11 -34.13 -19.26
C LYS A 162 34.61 -34.22 -18.94
#